data_AF-A0A3A4VWE9-F1
#
_entry.id   AF-A0A3A4VWE9-F1
#
_cell.length_a   1.000
_cell.length_b   1.000
_cell.length_c   1.000
_cell.angle_alpha   90.00
_cell.angle_beta   90.00
_cell.angle_gamma   90.00
#
_symmetry.space_group_name_H-M   'P 1'
#
loop_
_entity.id
_entity.type
_entity.pdbx_description
1 polymer ?
#
loop_
_entity_poly.entity_id
_entity_poly.type
_entity_poly.pdbx_seq_one_letter_code
_entity_poly.pdbx_strand_id
1 'polypeptide(L)'
;MSVAASVTIVGGTGTKKALLSFTTGTLKVGGSITASGATDITFGTGTVEYNGTGAQTVTNYGYYNLTINKASGTATTSGNITIGNNLTLTAGTLNIGANSINRGTAGGTLTLGSGSLLQIASANFPSNYATVSIASDSTAEYNPSFNMTVPPPGGGANYGNLLLSNSGNRIFNAAMTIAGNLTAAGTVALSMNAGITVNGNADIGDGTAFDAKTYSHTVKGNFTTNATGTLTQGTSTFTFDGTSAQTIGGHATSFHNVVFNNAAGVATNVDLSISGNFTNTAGFGAGSTTTTFNGTAAQSIGGATAPTLYNLTLNNSAGLTLGVDTMVNNTLTLTAGKITTGTSTAPNPYNYTLTTTAPCTAPSVSRPGASPGHIVGNLRKKIPTGSSVACTFEVGDSAKYTPIDVTFASVSGEGSVTGATMPWSPDGHPQITDSDIDPNLNVNRFWTLKNNTVTFTNYEATFNFCSSTVTTGCPSTDIDTGASTADFVIRRYSPEYPNSGTWSNVTLATGGTQPTSTKGTGIAGVGDFAVGESTIRAFTREREWVYQRELYY
;
A
#
# COMPACT_ATOMS: atom_id res chain seq x y z
N MET A 1 -26.88 17.48 47.89
CA MET A 1 -28.12 16.71 48.17
C MET A 1 -28.18 15.52 47.21
N SER A 2 -28.57 14.34 47.67
CA SER A 2 -28.71 13.16 46.80
C SER A 2 -30.12 12.60 46.92
N VAL A 3 -30.80 12.45 45.78
CA VAL A 3 -32.17 11.92 45.69
C VAL A 3 -32.12 10.67 44.81
N ALA A 4 -32.48 9.52 45.37
CA ALA A 4 -32.43 8.24 44.65
C ALA A 4 -33.50 8.11 43.55
N ALA A 5 -34.59 8.87 43.66
CA ALA A 5 -35.72 8.88 42.73
C ALA A 5 -35.79 10.19 41.92
N SER A 6 -36.91 10.42 41.24
CA SER A 6 -37.19 11.67 40.54
C SER A 6 -37.35 12.84 41.51
N VAL A 7 -36.96 14.03 41.08
CA VAL A 7 -37.22 15.30 41.78
C VAL A 7 -38.35 16.01 41.04
N THR A 8 -39.49 16.20 41.71
CA THR A 8 -40.61 16.98 41.17
C THR A 8 -40.57 18.38 41.77
N ILE A 9 -40.40 19.40 40.92
CA ILE A 9 -40.52 20.80 41.31
C ILE A 9 -41.98 21.21 41.14
N VAL A 10 -42.65 21.45 42.28
CA VAL A 10 -44.06 21.83 42.31
C VAL A 10 -44.16 23.35 42.35
N GLY A 11 -44.79 23.94 41.33
CA GLY A 11 -45.17 25.35 41.32
C GLY A 11 -46.53 25.56 41.99
N GLY A 12 -46.73 26.70 42.65
CA GLY A 12 -48.07 27.13 43.08
C GLY A 12 -48.97 27.44 41.87
N THR A 13 -50.29 27.35 42.04
CA THR A 13 -51.25 27.66 40.97
C THR A 13 -51.09 29.10 40.46
N GLY A 14 -50.69 29.30 39.18
CA GLY A 14 -50.56 30.60 38.50
C GLY A 14 -49.32 30.72 37.58
N THR A 15 -49.17 31.85 36.87
CA THR A 15 -48.02 32.21 36.00
C THR A 15 -46.77 32.56 36.82
N LYS A 16 -46.18 31.61 37.57
CA LYS A 16 -44.95 31.88 38.33
C LYS A 16 -43.83 30.85 38.12
N LYS A 17 -42.64 31.41 38.00
CA LYS A 17 -41.32 30.77 37.91
C LYS A 17 -41.01 30.03 39.21
N ALA A 18 -40.42 28.85 39.14
CA ALA A 18 -39.87 28.14 40.29
C ALA A 18 -38.33 28.26 40.25
N LEU A 19 -37.73 28.88 41.27
CA LEU A 19 -36.28 28.97 41.40
C LEU A 19 -35.78 27.84 42.29
N LEU A 20 -34.98 26.93 41.72
CA LEU A 20 -34.22 25.96 42.49
C LEU A 20 -32.76 26.44 42.59
N SER A 21 -32.49 27.31 43.57
CA SER A 21 -31.18 27.93 43.72
C SER A 21 -30.33 27.22 44.76
N PHE A 22 -29.15 26.80 44.33
CA PHE A 22 -28.04 26.43 45.18
C PHE A 22 -26.77 27.02 44.53
N THR A 23 -26.01 27.80 45.30
CA THR A 23 -24.85 28.56 44.78
C THR A 23 -23.62 27.67 44.67
N THR A 24 -23.51 26.69 45.57
CA THR A 24 -22.45 25.68 45.65
C THR A 24 -23.05 24.30 45.87
N GLY A 25 -22.25 23.26 45.62
CA GLY A 25 -22.65 21.87 45.84
C GLY A 25 -23.42 21.26 44.67
N THR A 26 -23.76 19.98 44.85
CA THR A 26 -24.35 19.13 43.81
C THR A 26 -25.71 18.60 44.23
N LEU A 27 -26.70 18.72 43.35
CA LEU A 27 -27.96 17.99 43.39
C LEU A 27 -27.81 16.73 42.55
N LYS A 28 -27.66 15.57 43.20
CA LYS A 28 -27.64 14.27 42.53
C LYS A 28 -29.06 13.72 42.43
N VAL A 29 -29.46 13.30 41.23
CA VAL A 29 -30.80 12.79 40.96
C VAL A 29 -30.70 11.41 40.30
N GLY A 30 -31.31 10.41 40.92
CA GLY A 30 -31.39 9.04 40.42
C GLY A 30 -32.55 8.79 39.46
N GLY A 31 -33.58 9.65 39.48
CA GLY A 31 -34.67 9.70 38.49
C GLY A 31 -34.57 10.91 37.55
N SER A 32 -35.68 11.39 37.02
CA SER A 32 -35.71 12.62 36.20
C SER A 32 -36.07 13.84 37.06
N ILE A 33 -35.71 15.04 36.60
CA ILE A 33 -36.27 16.28 37.17
C ILE A 33 -37.52 16.62 36.37
N THR A 34 -38.67 16.70 37.05
CA THR A 34 -39.96 17.04 36.45
C THR A 34 -40.53 18.30 37.09
N ALA A 35 -41.45 18.95 36.38
CA ALA A 35 -42.24 20.05 36.91
C ALA A 35 -43.70 19.63 37.04
N SER A 36 -44.37 20.14 38.08
CA SER A 36 -45.82 20.12 38.21
C SER A 36 -46.29 21.54 38.49
N GLY A 37 -46.98 22.16 37.53
CA GLY A 37 -47.49 23.53 37.67
C GLY A 37 -46.46 24.67 37.52
N ALA A 38 -45.15 24.39 37.55
CA ALA A 38 -44.11 25.38 37.25
C ALA A 38 -43.77 25.40 35.75
N THR A 39 -43.75 26.58 35.14
CA THR A 39 -43.49 26.76 33.69
C THR A 39 -42.12 27.35 33.35
N ASP A 40 -41.38 27.84 34.35
CA ASP A 40 -40.04 28.43 34.19
C ASP A 40 -39.19 28.02 35.40
N ILE A 41 -38.33 27.01 35.22
CA ILE A 41 -37.42 26.51 36.25
C ILE A 41 -36.01 27.03 35.96
N THR A 42 -35.50 27.85 36.86
CA THR A 42 -34.11 28.32 36.82
C THR A 42 -33.31 27.61 37.91
N PHE A 43 -32.15 27.09 37.55
CA PHE A 43 -31.18 26.59 38.51
C PHE A 43 -30.23 27.72 38.95
N GLY A 44 -29.77 27.67 40.21
CA GLY A 44 -28.66 28.50 40.68
C GLY A 44 -27.32 28.13 40.03
N THR A 45 -26.21 28.58 40.61
CA THR A 45 -24.85 28.36 40.06
C THR A 45 -24.22 27.01 40.44
N GLY A 46 -24.93 26.14 41.15
CA GLY A 46 -24.44 24.81 41.51
C GLY A 46 -24.51 23.78 40.37
N THR A 47 -24.22 22.52 40.72
CA THR A 47 -24.21 21.39 39.79
C THR A 47 -25.47 20.52 39.92
N VAL A 48 -26.11 20.22 38.79
CA VAL A 48 -27.07 19.11 38.70
C VAL A 48 -26.34 17.89 38.16
N GLU A 49 -26.41 16.77 38.87
CA GLU A 49 -25.79 15.50 38.49
C GLU A 49 -26.87 14.44 38.25
N TYR A 50 -26.95 13.92 37.03
CA TYR A 50 -27.76 12.75 36.70
C TYR A 50 -26.92 11.48 36.91
N ASN A 51 -27.26 10.69 37.93
CA ASN A 51 -26.47 9.53 38.38
C ASN A 51 -27.28 8.23 38.57
N GLY A 52 -28.51 8.18 38.06
CA GLY A 52 -29.36 6.98 38.15
C GLY A 52 -28.78 5.81 37.36
N THR A 53 -29.21 4.58 37.68
CA THR A 53 -28.83 3.36 36.95
C THR A 53 -29.78 3.04 35.78
N GLY A 54 -31.01 3.56 35.81
CA GLY A 54 -31.98 3.45 34.73
C GLY A 54 -31.87 4.58 33.70
N ALA A 55 -32.76 4.58 32.70
CA ALA A 55 -32.90 5.70 31.78
C ALA A 55 -33.36 6.96 32.53
N GLN A 56 -32.78 8.11 32.20
CA GLN A 56 -33.14 9.40 32.78
C GLN A 56 -33.42 10.42 31.68
N THR A 57 -34.39 11.29 31.91
CA THR A 57 -34.67 12.43 31.05
C THR A 57 -33.95 13.65 31.61
N VAL A 58 -33.04 14.22 30.82
CA VAL A 58 -32.47 15.54 31.06
C VAL A 58 -33.44 16.56 30.48
N THR A 59 -34.33 17.03 31.34
CA THR A 59 -35.42 17.92 30.93
C THR A 59 -34.90 19.26 30.45
N ASN A 60 -35.58 19.85 29.47
CA ASN A 60 -35.27 21.15 28.87
C ASN A 60 -35.40 22.31 29.87
N TYR A 61 -34.34 22.49 30.67
CA TYR A 61 -34.13 23.60 31.57
C TYR A 61 -32.74 24.23 31.33
N GLY A 62 -32.52 25.44 31.83
CA GLY A 62 -31.20 26.05 31.89
C GLY A 62 -30.41 25.55 33.10
N TYR A 63 -29.30 24.85 32.88
CA TYR A 63 -28.42 24.38 33.94
C TYR A 63 -27.18 25.26 34.02
N TYR A 64 -26.67 25.58 35.21
CA TYR A 64 -25.39 26.30 35.30
C TYR A 64 -24.21 25.34 35.14
N ASN A 65 -24.08 24.33 36.01
CA ASN A 65 -23.23 23.17 35.76
C ASN A 65 -24.10 21.91 35.61
N LEU A 66 -23.84 21.12 34.58
CA LEU A 66 -24.50 19.84 34.37
C LEU A 66 -23.47 18.71 34.34
N THR A 67 -23.70 17.69 35.17
CA THR A 67 -22.90 16.48 35.21
C THR A 67 -23.73 15.26 34.86
N ILE A 68 -23.20 14.43 33.96
CA ILE A 68 -23.71 13.08 33.69
C ILE A 68 -22.69 12.11 34.29
N ASN A 69 -23.12 11.32 35.26
CA ASN A 69 -22.27 10.37 35.98
C ASN A 69 -23.05 9.08 36.21
N LYS A 70 -23.31 8.37 35.12
CA LYS A 70 -24.17 7.19 35.14
C LYS A 70 -23.31 5.93 35.14
N ALA A 71 -23.55 5.05 36.11
CA ALA A 71 -22.96 3.71 36.11
C ALA A 71 -23.58 2.82 35.01
N SER A 72 -24.83 3.07 34.65
CA SER A 72 -25.58 2.36 33.60
C SER A 72 -26.75 3.21 33.10
N GLY A 73 -27.33 2.79 31.96
CA GLY A 73 -28.47 3.48 31.33
C GLY A 73 -28.07 4.79 30.65
N THR A 74 -29.05 5.44 30.02
CA THR A 74 -28.84 6.64 29.20
C THR A 74 -29.52 7.86 29.82
N ALA A 75 -28.80 8.98 29.89
CA ALA A 75 -29.41 10.30 30.09
C ALA A 75 -29.80 10.86 28.72
N THR A 76 -31.08 11.10 28.47
CA THR A 76 -31.58 11.61 27.18
C THR A 76 -32.15 13.00 27.34
N THR A 77 -31.69 13.95 26.54
CA THR A 77 -32.23 15.33 26.55
C THR A 77 -33.65 15.36 26.00
N SER A 78 -34.54 16.13 26.63
CA SER A 78 -35.92 16.32 26.14
C SER A 78 -36.08 17.49 25.17
N GLY A 79 -34.99 18.21 24.87
CA GLY A 79 -34.97 19.42 24.05
C GLY A 79 -33.60 20.09 24.11
N ASN A 80 -33.47 21.27 23.49
CA ASN A 80 -32.24 22.07 23.53
C ASN A 80 -31.92 22.53 24.95
N ILE A 81 -30.74 22.19 25.47
CA ILE A 81 -30.30 22.57 26.80
C ILE A 81 -29.31 23.74 26.72
N THR A 82 -29.53 24.77 27.54
CA THR A 82 -28.54 25.86 27.71
C THR A 82 -27.71 25.62 28.97
N ILE A 83 -26.38 25.69 28.84
CA ILE A 83 -25.42 25.54 29.93
C ILE A 83 -24.83 26.91 30.33
N GLY A 84 -24.83 27.23 31.62
CA GLY A 84 -24.30 28.49 32.15
C GLY A 84 -22.77 28.48 32.28
N ASN A 85 -22.18 27.34 32.62
CA ASN A 85 -20.76 27.17 32.89
C ASN A 85 -20.23 25.84 32.32
N ASN A 86 -20.24 24.74 33.07
CA ASN A 86 -19.60 23.49 32.65
C ASN A 86 -20.60 22.38 32.27
N LEU A 87 -20.25 21.62 31.23
CA LEU A 87 -20.87 20.33 30.92
C LEU A 87 -19.83 19.23 31.14
N THR A 88 -20.14 18.28 32.00
CA THR A 88 -19.21 17.19 32.36
C THR A 88 -19.87 15.84 32.23
N LEU A 89 -19.40 15.02 31.30
CA LEU A 89 -19.67 13.59 31.29
C LEU A 89 -18.54 12.90 32.06
N THR A 90 -18.80 12.50 33.29
CA THR A 90 -17.80 11.77 34.09
C THR A 90 -17.71 10.31 33.63
N ALA A 91 -18.87 9.69 33.41
CA ALA A 91 -19.03 8.32 32.93
C ALA A 91 -20.45 8.10 32.39
N GLY A 92 -20.64 7.05 31.60
CA GLY A 92 -21.93 6.64 31.04
C GLY A 92 -22.36 7.41 29.80
N THR A 93 -23.64 7.29 29.43
CA THR A 93 -24.16 7.78 28.15
C THR A 93 -25.02 9.04 28.31
N LEU A 94 -24.67 10.10 27.57
CA LEU A 94 -25.56 11.23 27.26
C LEU A 94 -26.02 11.12 25.81
N ASN A 95 -27.34 11.05 25.59
CA ASN A 95 -27.95 11.12 24.28
C ASN A 95 -28.60 12.49 24.08
N ILE A 96 -28.04 13.28 23.15
CA ILE A 96 -28.59 14.58 22.79
C ILE A 96 -29.52 14.50 21.57
N GLY A 97 -29.55 13.38 20.85
CA GLY A 97 -30.33 13.23 19.63
C GLY A 97 -30.05 14.37 18.65
N ALA A 98 -31.09 15.02 18.14
CA ALA A 98 -30.96 16.20 17.29
C ALA A 98 -30.85 17.52 18.07
N ASN A 99 -30.95 17.50 19.41
CA ASN A 99 -30.91 18.69 20.23
C ASN A 99 -29.48 19.27 20.34
N SER A 100 -29.39 20.50 20.83
CA SER A 100 -28.14 21.14 21.23
C SER A 100 -27.97 21.15 22.75
N ILE A 101 -26.73 21.09 23.22
CA ILE A 101 -26.38 21.30 24.64
C ILE A 101 -25.16 22.22 24.77
N ASN A 102 -25.39 23.50 24.55
CA ASN A 102 -24.35 24.51 24.43
C ASN A 102 -24.49 25.59 25.50
N ARG A 103 -23.42 26.35 25.71
CA ARG A 103 -23.54 27.61 26.45
C ARG A 103 -24.21 28.68 25.61
N GLY A 104 -24.88 29.62 26.28
CA GLY A 104 -25.44 30.82 25.60
C GLY A 104 -24.37 31.84 25.19
N THR A 105 -23.21 31.81 25.85
CA THR A 105 -22.04 32.65 25.57
C THR A 105 -20.81 31.76 25.63
N ALA A 106 -19.77 32.01 24.82
CA ALA A 106 -18.53 31.22 24.86
C ALA A 106 -17.79 31.36 26.21
N GLY A 107 -17.00 30.35 26.61
CA GLY A 107 -16.40 30.21 27.96
C GLY A 107 -16.66 28.82 28.57
N GLY A 108 -16.37 28.61 29.85
CA GLY A 108 -16.59 27.33 30.53
C GLY A 108 -15.87 26.12 29.89
N THR A 109 -16.21 24.93 30.34
CA THR A 109 -15.55 23.68 29.91
C THR A 109 -16.57 22.59 29.54
N LEU A 110 -16.37 21.98 28.38
CA LEU A 110 -16.91 20.67 28.02
C LEU A 110 -15.90 19.60 28.45
N THR A 111 -16.34 18.57 29.17
CA THR A 111 -15.53 17.40 29.53
C THR A 111 -16.23 16.12 29.11
N LEU A 112 -15.55 15.31 28.28
CA LEU A 112 -15.87 13.90 28.05
C LEU A 112 -14.84 13.06 28.79
N GLY A 113 -15.23 12.51 29.93
CA GLY A 113 -14.39 11.65 30.77
C GLY A 113 -14.15 10.28 30.15
N SER A 114 -13.20 9.54 30.71
CA SER A 114 -12.80 8.21 30.24
C SER A 114 -14.00 7.25 30.19
N GLY A 115 -14.12 6.52 29.07
CA GLY A 115 -15.22 5.59 28.81
C GLY A 115 -16.62 6.19 28.68
N SER A 116 -16.78 7.52 28.68
CA SER A 116 -18.08 8.16 28.47
C SER A 116 -18.54 8.09 27.01
N LEU A 117 -19.86 8.13 26.78
CA LEU A 117 -20.46 8.10 25.45
C LEU A 117 -21.38 9.32 25.25
N LEU A 118 -21.11 10.13 24.22
CA LEU A 118 -21.97 11.20 23.74
C LEU A 118 -22.62 10.76 22.42
N GLN A 119 -23.95 10.56 22.40
CA GLN A 119 -24.70 10.19 21.21
C GLN A 119 -25.37 11.41 20.57
N ILE A 120 -25.18 11.55 19.25
CA ILE A 120 -25.54 12.74 18.47
C ILE A 120 -26.24 12.30 17.17
N ALA A 121 -27.45 12.79 16.93
CA ALA A 121 -28.25 12.50 15.73
C ALA A 121 -28.39 13.73 14.80
N SER A 122 -27.48 14.70 14.89
CA SER A 122 -27.39 15.90 14.03
C SER A 122 -25.98 16.52 14.06
N ALA A 123 -25.71 17.58 13.30
CA ALA A 123 -24.45 18.33 13.30
C ALA A 123 -24.24 19.22 14.54
N ASN A 124 -24.56 18.68 15.73
CA ASN A 124 -24.69 19.43 16.98
C ASN A 124 -23.70 18.97 18.06
N PHE A 125 -22.44 18.73 17.69
CA PHE A 125 -21.40 18.53 18.71
C PHE A 125 -21.34 19.77 19.62
N PRO A 126 -21.32 19.63 20.96
CA PRO A 126 -21.24 20.77 21.86
C PRO A 126 -19.92 21.53 21.65
N SER A 127 -20.00 22.75 21.14
CA SER A 127 -18.83 23.49 20.65
C SER A 127 -18.71 24.92 21.19
N ASN A 128 -19.75 25.47 21.84
CA ASN A 128 -19.70 26.83 22.41
C ASN A 128 -19.04 26.88 23.80
N TYR A 129 -17.93 26.15 23.96
CA TYR A 129 -17.13 26.10 25.19
C TYR A 129 -15.73 26.63 24.90
N ALA A 130 -15.12 27.37 25.85
CA ALA A 130 -13.74 27.85 25.68
C ALA A 130 -12.72 26.72 25.82
N THR A 131 -13.03 25.72 26.64
CA THR A 131 -12.19 24.52 26.80
C THR A 131 -13.00 23.29 26.45
N VAL A 132 -12.45 22.44 25.58
CA VAL A 132 -13.00 21.13 25.24
C VAL A 132 -11.97 20.08 25.64
N SER A 133 -12.26 19.32 26.68
CA SER A 133 -11.39 18.26 27.22
C SER A 133 -12.03 16.90 26.94
N ILE A 134 -11.41 16.12 26.06
CA ILE A 134 -11.95 14.82 25.61
C ILE A 134 -10.91 13.76 25.93
N ALA A 135 -11.27 12.79 26.77
CA ALA A 135 -10.42 11.62 27.05
C ALA A 135 -10.30 10.76 25.79
N SER A 136 -9.11 10.21 25.52
CA SER A 136 -8.82 9.45 24.29
C SER A 136 -9.68 8.19 24.12
N ASP A 137 -10.21 7.65 25.23
CA ASP A 137 -11.08 6.48 25.28
C ASP A 137 -12.58 6.82 25.50
N SER A 138 -12.95 8.10 25.56
CA SER A 138 -14.34 8.53 25.45
C SER A 138 -14.85 8.35 24.01
N THR A 139 -16.16 8.30 23.79
CA THR A 139 -16.74 8.07 22.46
C THR A 139 -17.74 9.15 22.10
N ALA A 140 -17.57 9.74 20.92
CA ALA A 140 -18.63 10.48 20.24
C ALA A 140 -19.27 9.57 19.19
N GLU A 141 -20.57 9.33 19.29
CA GLU A 141 -21.34 8.57 18.31
C GLU A 141 -22.22 9.49 17.46
N TYR A 142 -22.07 9.43 16.14
CA TYR A 142 -22.99 10.04 15.17
C TYR A 142 -23.91 9.02 14.53
N ASN A 143 -25.17 9.03 14.94
CA ASN A 143 -26.17 8.03 14.56
C ASN A 143 -27.44 8.55 13.84
N PRO A 144 -27.43 9.62 13.00
CA PRO A 144 -28.60 9.95 12.19
C PRO A 144 -28.86 8.93 11.06
N SER A 145 -30.02 9.02 10.44
CA SER A 145 -30.41 8.29 9.22
C SER A 145 -30.37 9.16 7.95
N PHE A 146 -29.74 10.33 8.04
CA PHE A 146 -29.63 11.32 6.96
C PHE A 146 -28.18 11.80 6.83
N ASN A 147 -27.90 12.54 5.76
CA ASN A 147 -26.57 13.05 5.46
C ASN A 147 -26.23 14.24 6.36
N MET A 148 -25.02 14.26 6.93
CA MET A 148 -24.55 15.38 7.74
C MET A 148 -23.05 15.59 7.62
N THR A 149 -22.61 16.81 7.94
CA THR A 149 -21.17 17.10 8.14
C THR A 149 -20.80 16.73 9.56
N VAL A 150 -19.76 15.92 9.75
CA VAL A 150 -19.15 15.66 11.06
C VAL A 150 -18.23 16.84 11.37
N PRO A 151 -18.58 17.71 12.34
CA PRO A 151 -17.70 18.82 12.71
C PRO A 151 -16.47 18.30 13.49
N PRO A 152 -15.31 18.97 13.46
CA PRO A 152 -14.28 18.74 14.47
C PRO A 152 -14.76 19.23 15.85
N PRO A 153 -14.24 18.69 16.96
CA PRO A 153 -14.48 19.27 18.28
C PRO A 153 -13.96 20.72 18.32
N GLY A 154 -14.70 21.62 18.99
CA GLY A 154 -14.29 23.01 19.14
C GLY A 154 -12.97 23.17 19.91
N GLY A 155 -12.33 24.34 19.80
CA GLY A 155 -11.16 24.69 20.61
C GLY A 155 -9.87 23.93 20.28
N GLY A 156 -9.77 23.31 19.10
CA GLY A 156 -8.59 22.54 18.68
C GLY A 156 -8.48 21.16 19.35
N ALA A 157 -9.54 20.69 20.02
CA ALA A 157 -9.58 19.38 20.63
C ALA A 157 -9.74 18.26 19.58
N ASN A 158 -9.32 17.05 19.96
CA ASN A 158 -9.46 15.84 19.15
C ASN A 158 -10.61 15.00 19.70
N TYR A 159 -11.26 14.22 18.82
CA TYR A 159 -12.14 13.16 19.31
C TYR A 159 -11.33 12.16 20.14
N GLY A 160 -11.97 11.49 21.09
CA GLY A 160 -11.46 10.23 21.64
C GLY A 160 -11.63 9.15 20.58
N ASN A 161 -12.59 8.26 20.78
CA ASN A 161 -13.15 7.43 19.74
C ASN A 161 -14.26 8.18 18.97
N LEU A 162 -14.35 7.90 17.67
CA LEU A 162 -15.44 8.34 16.81
C LEU A 162 -16.18 7.13 16.26
N LEU A 163 -17.44 6.96 16.67
CA LEU A 163 -18.34 5.94 16.15
C LEU A 163 -19.33 6.58 15.19
N LEU A 164 -19.40 6.06 13.96
CA LEU A 164 -20.38 6.44 12.97
C LEU A 164 -21.30 5.24 12.75
N SER A 165 -22.58 5.40 13.06
CA SER A 165 -23.55 4.29 13.03
C SER A 165 -24.82 4.68 12.29
N ASN A 166 -25.76 3.73 12.18
CA ASN A 166 -26.98 3.83 11.38
C ASN A 166 -26.70 4.00 9.89
N SER A 167 -27.19 5.06 9.25
CA SER A 167 -27.14 5.23 7.79
C SER A 167 -26.89 6.69 7.39
N GLY A 168 -26.90 6.96 6.09
CA GLY A 168 -26.63 8.28 5.55
C GLY A 168 -25.14 8.59 5.49
N ASN A 169 -24.81 9.69 4.82
CA ASN A 169 -23.43 10.09 4.57
C ASN A 169 -22.89 10.98 5.71
N ARG A 170 -21.69 10.67 6.19
CA ARG A 170 -20.91 11.43 7.17
C ARG A 170 -19.79 12.13 6.42
N ILE A 171 -19.93 13.44 6.28
CA ILE A 171 -19.04 14.26 5.45
C ILE A 171 -17.98 14.91 6.32
N PHE A 172 -16.72 14.69 6.00
CA PHE A 172 -15.56 15.25 6.71
C PHE A 172 -15.00 16.42 5.91
N ASN A 173 -15.48 17.65 6.17
CA ASN A 173 -15.08 18.86 5.43
C ASN A 173 -13.86 19.59 6.02
N ALA A 174 -13.35 19.13 7.16
CA ALA A 174 -12.22 19.73 7.85
C ALA A 174 -11.26 18.63 8.30
N ALA A 175 -9.97 18.94 8.28
CA ALA A 175 -8.98 18.02 8.81
C ALA A 175 -9.20 17.84 10.32
N MET A 176 -9.08 16.60 10.80
CA MET A 176 -9.26 16.30 12.21
C MET A 176 -8.40 15.11 12.65
N THR A 177 -8.13 15.06 13.95
CA THR A 177 -7.50 13.92 14.61
C THR A 177 -8.51 13.23 15.52
N ILE A 178 -8.50 11.90 15.46
CA ILE A 178 -9.21 10.99 16.34
C ILE A 178 -8.14 10.34 17.20
N ALA A 179 -8.12 10.67 18.50
CA ALA A 179 -7.09 10.23 19.43
C ALA A 179 -7.21 8.74 19.77
N GLY A 180 -8.40 8.16 19.64
CA GLY A 180 -8.69 6.74 19.77
C GLY A 180 -9.07 6.13 18.41
N ASN A 181 -10.11 5.29 18.42
CA ASN A 181 -10.54 4.51 17.26
C ASN A 181 -11.57 5.26 16.40
N LEU A 182 -11.53 5.02 15.09
CA LEU A 182 -12.62 5.30 14.16
C LEU A 182 -13.36 3.99 13.88
N THR A 183 -14.67 3.96 14.08
CA THR A 183 -15.51 2.80 13.74
C THR A 183 -16.69 3.26 12.89
N ALA A 184 -16.86 2.68 11.71
CA ALA A 184 -18.06 2.81 10.90
C ALA A 184 -18.91 1.53 11.08
N ALA A 185 -20.22 1.67 11.32
CA ALA A 185 -21.15 0.57 11.50
C ALA A 185 -22.50 0.84 10.83
N GLY A 186 -23.30 -0.21 10.63
CA GLY A 186 -24.60 -0.12 9.95
C GLY A 186 -24.44 -0.02 8.44
N THR A 187 -25.05 0.99 7.82
CA THR A 187 -24.93 1.28 6.38
C THR A 187 -24.45 2.70 6.13
N VAL A 188 -23.66 3.23 7.08
CA VAL A 188 -23.14 4.59 7.00
C VAL A 188 -22.12 4.72 5.86
N ALA A 189 -22.21 5.83 5.13
CA ALA A 189 -21.18 6.24 4.18
C ALA A 189 -20.31 7.34 4.80
N LEU A 190 -19.02 7.33 4.51
CA LEU A 190 -18.04 8.31 4.95
C LEU A 190 -17.49 9.00 3.70
N SER A 191 -17.68 10.31 3.58
CA SER A 191 -17.12 11.12 2.49
C SER A 191 -16.00 12.02 3.00
N MET A 192 -14.77 11.72 2.60
CA MET A 192 -13.59 12.48 3.03
C MET A 192 -13.36 13.68 2.11
N ASN A 193 -13.74 14.87 2.58
CA ASN A 193 -13.41 16.16 1.94
C ASN A 193 -12.22 16.85 2.63
N ALA A 194 -11.50 16.10 3.48
CA ALA A 194 -10.29 16.51 4.16
C ALA A 194 -9.53 15.27 4.65
N GLY A 195 -8.24 15.43 4.96
CA GLY A 195 -7.45 14.37 5.58
C GLY A 195 -7.84 14.12 7.03
N ILE A 196 -7.74 12.87 7.48
CA ILE A 196 -7.96 12.49 8.88
C ILE A 196 -6.76 11.74 9.43
N THR A 197 -6.50 11.92 10.72
CA THR A 197 -5.53 11.10 11.47
C THR A 197 -6.27 10.29 12.52
N VAL A 198 -6.10 8.98 12.50
CA VAL A 198 -6.62 8.05 13.51
C VAL A 198 -5.45 7.48 14.30
N ASN A 199 -5.35 7.86 15.57
CA ASN A 199 -4.27 7.40 16.44
C ASN A 199 -4.49 5.95 16.92
N GLY A 200 -5.75 5.50 16.97
CA GLY A 200 -6.13 4.11 17.20
C GLY A 200 -6.42 3.34 15.92
N ASN A 201 -7.29 2.35 16.03
CA ASN A 201 -7.74 1.51 14.91
C ASN A 201 -8.76 2.25 14.05
N ALA A 202 -8.76 1.99 12.74
CA ALA A 202 -9.79 2.39 11.82
C ALA A 202 -10.52 1.14 11.31
N ASP A 203 -11.80 1.02 11.65
CA ASP A 203 -12.64 -0.14 11.34
C ASP A 203 -13.79 0.26 10.42
N ILE A 204 -13.74 -0.22 9.18
CA ILE A 204 -14.78 -0.04 8.16
C ILE A 204 -15.72 -1.25 8.26
N GLY A 205 -16.80 -1.08 9.02
CA GLY A 205 -17.80 -2.10 9.32
C GLY A 205 -18.48 -2.69 8.09
N ASP A 206 -19.10 -3.84 8.30
CA ASP A 206 -20.00 -4.45 7.32
C ASP A 206 -21.10 -3.46 6.88
N GLY A 207 -21.40 -3.44 5.59
CA GLY A 207 -22.38 -2.56 4.97
C GLY A 207 -21.96 -1.09 4.85
N THR A 208 -20.78 -0.71 5.33
CA THR A 208 -20.32 0.68 5.31
C THR A 208 -19.44 1.00 4.10
N ALA A 209 -19.35 2.29 3.76
CA ALA A 209 -18.53 2.77 2.65
C ALA A 209 -17.63 3.91 3.08
N PHE A 210 -16.33 3.79 2.82
CA PHE A 210 -15.34 4.86 2.99
C PHE A 210 -14.92 5.39 1.63
N ASP A 211 -15.29 6.62 1.29
CA ASP A 211 -14.81 7.34 0.11
C ASP A 211 -13.67 8.29 0.51
N ALA A 212 -12.44 7.88 0.18
CA ALA A 212 -11.20 8.56 0.52
C ALA A 212 -10.90 9.77 -0.38
N LYS A 213 -11.55 9.85 -1.55
CA LYS A 213 -11.32 10.90 -2.55
C LYS A 213 -9.84 11.11 -2.87
N THR A 214 -9.33 12.33 -2.70
CA THR A 214 -7.97 12.75 -3.09
C THR A 214 -7.08 13.03 -1.87
N TYR A 215 -7.57 12.81 -0.66
CA TYR A 215 -6.93 13.32 0.56
C TYR A 215 -5.92 12.33 1.13
N SER A 216 -5.07 12.83 2.02
CA SER A 216 -4.13 11.99 2.76
C SER A 216 -4.71 11.61 4.13
N HIS A 217 -4.73 10.32 4.42
CA HIS A 217 -5.23 9.74 5.66
C HIS A 217 -4.08 9.05 6.40
N THR A 218 -4.02 9.23 7.72
CA THR A 218 -3.04 8.56 8.58
C THR A 218 -3.76 7.64 9.56
N VAL A 219 -3.29 6.41 9.68
CA VAL A 219 -3.77 5.43 10.67
C VAL A 219 -2.57 4.93 11.46
N LYS A 220 -2.65 5.00 12.79
CA LYS A 220 -1.57 4.58 13.70
C LYS A 220 -1.86 3.27 14.44
N GLY A 221 -3.12 2.82 14.45
CA GLY A 221 -3.52 1.46 14.83
C GLY A 221 -3.80 0.57 13.62
N ASN A 222 -4.57 -0.50 13.82
CA ASN A 222 -4.94 -1.42 12.74
C ASN A 222 -5.96 -0.79 11.78
N PHE A 223 -5.94 -1.22 10.53
CA PHE A 223 -6.95 -0.87 9.54
C PHE A 223 -7.69 -2.13 9.10
N THR A 224 -9.01 -2.14 9.27
CA THR A 224 -9.84 -3.28 8.93
C THR A 224 -10.95 -2.86 7.99
N THR A 225 -11.08 -3.57 6.87
CA THR A 225 -12.28 -3.53 6.02
C THR A 225 -13.04 -4.84 6.21
N ASN A 226 -14.17 -4.81 6.91
CA ASN A 226 -14.96 -6.03 7.17
C ASN A 226 -15.59 -6.59 5.88
N ALA A 227 -16.20 -7.78 5.96
CA ALA A 227 -16.57 -8.61 4.82
C ALA A 227 -17.35 -7.88 3.71
N THR A 228 -18.22 -6.93 4.08
CA THR A 228 -19.01 -6.12 3.14
C THR A 228 -18.71 -4.62 3.22
N GLY A 229 -17.74 -4.22 4.02
CA GLY A 229 -17.24 -2.85 4.06
C GLY A 229 -16.46 -2.53 2.79
N THR A 230 -16.59 -1.30 2.29
CA THR A 230 -15.93 -0.88 1.05
C THR A 230 -15.03 0.32 1.25
N LEU A 231 -13.85 0.29 0.63
CA LEU A 231 -12.95 1.44 0.51
C LEU A 231 -12.91 1.88 -0.95
N THR A 232 -13.48 3.05 -1.24
CA THR A 232 -13.27 3.76 -2.50
C THR A 232 -12.05 4.66 -2.35
N GLN A 233 -10.92 4.18 -2.87
CA GLN A 233 -9.61 4.81 -2.66
C GLN A 233 -9.43 6.17 -3.37
N GLY A 234 -10.21 6.46 -4.42
CA GLY A 234 -10.00 7.65 -5.27
C GLY A 234 -8.53 7.79 -5.73
N THR A 235 -7.95 8.97 -5.53
CA THR A 235 -6.51 9.24 -5.69
C THR A 235 -5.82 9.53 -4.35
N SER A 236 -6.39 9.01 -3.26
CA SER A 236 -5.94 9.25 -1.88
C SER A 236 -4.55 8.69 -1.58
N THR A 237 -4.00 9.11 -0.44
CA THR A 237 -2.82 8.47 0.17
C THR A 237 -3.18 7.96 1.55
N PHE A 238 -2.92 6.68 1.82
CA PHE A 238 -2.99 6.12 3.17
C PHE A 238 -1.59 5.94 3.75
N THR A 239 -1.37 6.49 4.94
CA THR A 239 -0.11 6.38 5.67
C THR A 239 -0.31 5.56 6.94
N PHE A 240 0.46 4.49 7.08
CA PHE A 240 0.53 3.66 8.28
C PHE A 240 1.74 4.09 9.12
N ASP A 241 1.47 4.83 10.19
CA ASP A 241 2.47 5.57 11.00
C ASP A 241 2.34 5.28 12.50
N GLY A 242 1.99 4.04 12.83
CA GLY A 242 1.94 3.57 14.21
C GLY A 242 3.31 3.50 14.87
N THR A 243 3.29 3.34 16.20
CA THR A 243 4.48 3.02 17.00
C THR A 243 4.50 1.58 17.49
N SER A 244 3.33 0.95 17.51
CA SER A 244 3.14 -0.49 17.74
C SER A 244 2.93 -1.17 16.40
N ALA A 245 3.22 -2.48 16.30
CA ALA A 245 2.96 -3.24 15.08
C ALA A 245 1.50 -3.07 14.62
N GLN A 246 1.31 -2.77 13.34
CA GLN A 246 0.00 -2.58 12.72
C GLN A 246 -0.36 -3.78 11.86
N THR A 247 -1.66 -4.00 11.69
CA THR A 247 -2.22 -4.97 10.74
C THR A 247 -3.22 -4.29 9.82
N ILE A 248 -3.13 -4.59 8.52
CA ILE A 248 -4.18 -4.36 7.53
C ILE A 248 -4.92 -5.69 7.33
N GLY A 249 -6.22 -5.72 7.59
CA GLY A 249 -6.98 -6.96 7.63
C GLY A 249 -8.44 -6.85 7.19
N GLY A 250 -9.16 -7.97 7.31
CA GLY A 250 -10.56 -8.11 6.94
C GLY A 250 -10.73 -8.76 5.55
N HIS A 251 -11.28 -8.02 4.60
CA HIS A 251 -11.42 -8.40 3.19
C HIS A 251 -10.39 -7.67 2.31
N ALA A 252 -10.26 -8.09 1.04
CA ALA A 252 -9.33 -7.48 0.09
C ALA A 252 -9.44 -5.95 0.07
N THR A 253 -8.33 -5.28 0.33
CA THR A 253 -8.28 -3.82 0.47
C THR A 253 -7.61 -3.20 -0.74
N SER A 254 -8.21 -2.13 -1.27
CA SER A 254 -7.65 -1.36 -2.39
C SER A 254 -7.19 0.01 -1.91
N PHE A 255 -5.93 0.36 -2.17
CA PHE A 255 -5.38 1.69 -1.95
C PHE A 255 -4.94 2.35 -3.27
N HIS A 256 -4.99 3.67 -3.33
CA HIS A 256 -4.34 4.37 -4.43
C HIS A 256 -2.85 4.51 -4.14
N ASN A 257 -2.45 5.50 -3.34
CA ASN A 257 -1.10 5.56 -2.77
C ASN A 257 -1.10 4.97 -1.35
N VAL A 258 -0.05 4.21 -1.02
CA VAL A 258 0.15 3.66 0.32
C VAL A 258 1.58 3.91 0.79
N VAL A 259 1.71 4.34 2.05
CA VAL A 259 2.97 4.63 2.73
C VAL A 259 3.07 3.82 4.01
N PHE A 260 4.10 3.00 4.12
CA PHE A 260 4.42 2.20 5.30
C PHE A 260 5.57 2.86 6.07
N ASN A 261 5.23 3.64 7.09
CA ASN A 261 6.18 4.43 7.88
C ASN A 261 6.44 3.87 9.28
N ASN A 262 5.62 2.91 9.72
CA ASN A 262 5.77 2.29 11.03
C ASN A 262 6.95 1.30 11.08
N ALA A 263 8.00 1.68 11.82
CA ALA A 263 9.19 0.87 12.03
C ALA A 263 8.96 -0.41 12.87
N ALA A 264 7.87 -0.45 13.66
CA ALA A 264 7.48 -1.66 14.39
C ALA A 264 6.81 -2.72 13.49
N GLY A 265 6.55 -2.38 12.22
CA GLY A 265 6.03 -3.28 11.20
C GLY A 265 4.57 -3.03 10.86
N VAL A 266 4.25 -3.17 9.57
CA VAL A 266 2.86 -3.20 9.06
C VAL A 266 2.64 -4.53 8.35
N ALA A 267 1.89 -5.43 9.01
CA ALA A 267 1.52 -6.71 8.46
C ALA A 267 0.24 -6.62 7.61
N THR A 268 0.17 -7.41 6.54
CA THR A 268 -1.06 -7.57 5.75
C THR A 268 -1.59 -8.99 5.89
N ASN A 269 -2.84 -9.12 6.34
CA ASN A 269 -3.54 -10.41 6.44
C ASN A 269 -4.56 -10.61 5.32
N VAL A 270 -4.58 -9.68 4.37
CA VAL A 270 -5.44 -9.67 3.18
C VAL A 270 -4.61 -9.30 1.96
N ASP A 271 -5.09 -9.69 0.79
CA ASP A 271 -4.52 -9.23 -0.48
C ASP A 271 -4.68 -7.71 -0.61
N LEU A 272 -3.63 -7.07 -1.12
CA LEU A 272 -3.59 -5.64 -1.39
C LEU A 272 -3.71 -5.38 -2.88
N SER A 273 -4.62 -4.50 -3.26
CA SER A 273 -4.65 -3.89 -4.58
C SER A 273 -4.16 -2.45 -4.50
N ILE A 274 -3.28 -2.06 -5.40
CA ILE A 274 -2.68 -0.72 -5.43
C ILE A 274 -2.86 -0.14 -6.83
N SER A 275 -3.52 1.01 -6.93
CA SER A 275 -3.71 1.72 -8.21
C SER A 275 -2.79 2.93 -8.41
N GLY A 276 -2.07 3.35 -7.36
CA GLY A 276 -1.07 4.41 -7.37
C GLY A 276 0.30 3.87 -6.91
N ASN A 277 0.98 4.56 -5.99
CA ASN A 277 2.34 4.22 -5.58
C ASN A 277 2.42 3.47 -4.25
N PHE A 278 3.41 2.59 -4.12
CA PHE A 278 3.78 1.91 -2.89
C PHE A 278 5.07 2.53 -2.34
N THR A 279 5.07 2.97 -1.09
CA THR A 279 6.26 3.52 -0.42
C THR A 279 6.53 2.76 0.88
N ASN A 280 7.69 2.11 0.99
CA ASN A 280 8.13 1.46 2.23
C ASN A 280 9.28 2.23 2.87
N THR A 281 8.97 3.00 3.91
CA THR A 281 9.97 3.77 4.64
C THR A 281 10.60 2.95 5.75
N ALA A 282 9.81 2.18 6.51
CA ALA A 282 10.28 1.63 7.78
C ALA A 282 9.96 0.16 8.08
N GLY A 283 9.05 -0.52 7.37
CA GLY A 283 8.76 -1.91 7.74
C GLY A 283 7.47 -2.52 7.23
N PHE A 284 7.25 -2.52 5.91
CA PHE A 284 6.22 -3.37 5.33
C PHE A 284 6.56 -4.87 5.52
N GLY A 285 5.60 -5.65 6.03
CA GLY A 285 5.68 -7.11 6.14
C GLY A 285 4.49 -7.77 5.45
N ALA A 286 4.70 -8.33 4.25
CA ALA A 286 3.59 -8.84 3.42
C ALA A 286 2.82 -10.05 4.01
N GLY A 287 3.30 -10.67 5.08
CA GLY A 287 2.76 -11.95 5.53
C GLY A 287 2.83 -12.99 4.41
N SER A 288 1.69 -13.60 4.07
CA SER A 288 1.57 -14.57 2.96
C SER A 288 0.59 -14.12 1.87
N THR A 289 0.41 -12.81 1.70
CA THR A 289 -0.63 -12.24 0.82
C THR A 289 -0.08 -11.81 -0.55
N THR A 290 -1.00 -11.47 -1.45
CA THR A 290 -0.68 -10.95 -2.78
C THR A 290 -0.76 -9.43 -2.80
N THR A 291 0.29 -8.79 -3.28
CA THR A 291 0.28 -7.36 -3.63
C THR A 291 0.09 -7.22 -5.14
N THR A 292 -0.99 -6.56 -5.55
CA THR A 292 -1.35 -6.36 -6.96
C THR A 292 -1.24 -4.90 -7.34
N PHE A 293 -0.47 -4.59 -8.38
CA PHE A 293 -0.42 -3.28 -9.02
C PHE A 293 -1.32 -3.28 -10.26
N ASN A 294 -2.43 -2.54 -10.20
CA ASN A 294 -3.49 -2.55 -11.22
C ASN A 294 -4.03 -1.15 -11.55
N GLY A 295 -3.19 -0.13 -11.41
CA GLY A 295 -3.50 1.24 -11.82
C GLY A 295 -3.63 1.39 -13.33
N THR A 296 -4.00 2.59 -13.76
CA THR A 296 -4.05 2.97 -15.19
C THR A 296 -2.91 3.92 -15.59
N ALA A 297 -2.27 4.56 -14.62
CA ALA A 297 -1.04 5.34 -14.80
C ALA A 297 0.18 4.51 -14.39
N ALA A 298 1.38 4.93 -14.79
CA ALA A 298 2.61 4.28 -14.34
C ALA A 298 2.72 4.32 -12.81
N GLN A 299 3.08 3.19 -12.20
CA GLN A 299 3.19 3.05 -10.75
C GLN A 299 4.64 2.90 -10.31
N SER A 300 4.90 3.04 -9.02
CA SER A 300 6.23 2.83 -8.44
C SER A 300 6.21 2.09 -7.10
N ILE A 301 7.33 1.42 -6.82
CA ILE A 301 7.71 0.94 -5.50
C ILE A 301 8.89 1.78 -5.04
N GLY A 302 8.75 2.58 -3.99
CA GLY A 302 9.80 3.43 -3.46
C GLY A 302 9.92 3.35 -1.94
N GLY A 303 10.60 4.34 -1.36
CA GLY A 303 10.85 4.46 0.07
C GLY A 303 12.32 4.31 0.43
N ALA A 304 12.62 4.34 1.73
CA ALA A 304 14.00 4.22 2.23
C ALA A 304 14.41 2.76 2.49
N THR A 305 13.45 1.83 2.55
CA THR A 305 13.68 0.43 2.91
C THR A 305 13.16 -0.50 1.82
N ALA A 306 14.00 -1.44 1.38
CA ALA A 306 13.62 -2.47 0.41
C ALA A 306 12.45 -3.33 0.93
N PRO A 307 11.29 -3.37 0.25
CA PRO A 307 10.19 -4.23 0.67
C PRO A 307 10.44 -5.69 0.29
N THR A 308 9.93 -6.58 1.15
CA THR A 308 9.77 -8.00 0.83
C THR A 308 8.29 -8.29 0.67
N LEU A 309 7.88 -8.61 -0.56
CA LEU A 309 6.53 -9.02 -0.93
C LEU A 309 6.43 -10.55 -0.91
N TYR A 310 5.27 -11.12 -0.58
CA TYR A 310 5.09 -12.57 -0.67
C TYR A 310 4.78 -12.99 -2.12
N ASN A 311 3.59 -12.64 -2.63
CA ASN A 311 3.30 -12.64 -4.06
C ASN A 311 3.25 -11.20 -4.60
N LEU A 312 3.71 -11.01 -5.83
CA LEU A 312 3.58 -9.74 -6.56
C LEU A 312 2.86 -10.01 -7.89
N THR A 313 1.78 -9.30 -8.15
CA THR A 313 1.09 -9.28 -9.44
C THR A 313 1.19 -7.90 -10.06
N LEU A 314 1.70 -7.82 -11.28
CA LEU A 314 1.61 -6.63 -12.12
C LEU A 314 0.53 -6.83 -13.20
N ASN A 315 -0.52 -6.03 -13.11
CA ASN A 315 -1.61 -5.97 -14.07
C ASN A 315 -1.88 -4.51 -14.47
N ASN A 316 -0.83 -3.82 -14.91
CA ASN A 316 -0.90 -2.43 -15.31
C ASN A 316 0.00 -2.21 -16.53
N SER A 317 -0.61 -2.00 -17.70
CA SER A 317 0.09 -1.81 -18.97
C SER A 317 1.00 -0.58 -19.02
N ALA A 318 0.75 0.44 -18.17
CA ALA A 318 1.63 1.61 -18.05
C ALA A 318 2.94 1.29 -17.32
N GLY A 319 3.03 0.14 -16.64
CA GLY A 319 4.23 -0.38 -16.01
C GLY A 319 4.44 0.02 -14.55
N LEU A 320 5.47 -0.60 -13.96
CA LEU A 320 5.89 -0.41 -12.58
C LEU A 320 7.38 -0.09 -12.53
N THR A 321 7.78 0.99 -11.87
CA THR A 321 9.19 1.34 -11.70
C THR A 321 9.63 1.10 -10.27
N LEU A 322 10.74 0.39 -10.09
CA LEU A 322 11.37 0.23 -8.78
C LEU A 322 12.25 1.45 -8.50
N GLY A 323 12.05 2.06 -7.34
CA GLY A 323 12.88 3.10 -6.73
C GLY A 323 13.73 2.57 -5.58
N VAL A 324 13.66 1.27 -5.28
CA VAL A 324 14.46 0.52 -4.30
C VAL A 324 14.57 -0.93 -4.75
N ASP A 325 15.57 -1.67 -4.24
CA ASP A 325 15.59 -3.13 -4.36
C ASP A 325 14.28 -3.73 -3.83
N THR A 326 13.76 -4.76 -4.50
CA THR A 326 12.48 -5.38 -4.14
C THR A 326 12.61 -6.90 -4.19
N MET A 327 12.09 -7.57 -3.17
CA MET A 327 12.07 -9.03 -3.08
C MET A 327 10.65 -9.57 -3.20
N VAL A 328 10.49 -10.68 -3.92
CA VAL A 328 9.26 -11.47 -4.04
C VAL A 328 9.54 -12.88 -3.54
N ASN A 329 8.94 -13.27 -2.42
CA ASN A 329 9.29 -14.52 -1.75
C ASN A 329 8.77 -15.77 -2.46
N ASN A 330 7.59 -15.65 -3.05
CA ASN A 330 6.90 -16.73 -3.73
C ASN A 330 6.80 -16.44 -5.23
N THR A 331 5.63 -16.06 -5.75
CA THR A 331 5.42 -15.91 -7.21
C THR A 331 5.33 -14.44 -7.63
N LEU A 332 6.11 -14.08 -8.65
CA LEU A 332 5.92 -12.87 -9.45
C LEU A 332 5.03 -13.18 -10.66
N THR A 333 3.90 -12.50 -10.80
CA THR A 333 2.96 -12.64 -11.92
C THR A 333 2.93 -11.37 -12.76
N LEU A 334 3.25 -11.49 -14.05
CA LEU A 334 3.31 -10.37 -15.01
C LEU A 334 2.16 -10.48 -16.02
N THR A 335 0.96 -10.12 -15.59
CA THR A 335 -0.26 -10.17 -16.41
C THR A 335 -0.26 -9.13 -17.52
N ALA A 336 0.15 -7.89 -17.21
CA ALA A 336 0.23 -6.79 -18.16
C ALA A 336 1.22 -5.74 -17.70
N GLY A 337 1.99 -5.17 -18.64
CA GLY A 337 2.98 -4.13 -18.39
C GLY A 337 4.31 -4.62 -17.86
N LYS A 338 5.31 -3.74 -17.78
CA LYS A 338 6.71 -4.09 -17.53
C LYS A 338 7.15 -3.59 -16.17
N ILE A 339 8.08 -4.31 -15.53
CA ILE A 339 8.76 -3.81 -14.32
C ILE A 339 10.13 -3.25 -14.74
N THR A 340 10.35 -1.96 -14.52
CA THR A 340 11.64 -1.31 -14.74
C THR A 340 12.40 -1.19 -13.43
N THR A 341 13.62 -1.73 -13.32
CA THR A 341 14.34 -1.81 -12.03
C THR A 341 15.22 -0.57 -11.75
N GLY A 342 14.63 0.62 -11.85
CA GLY A 342 15.31 1.90 -11.63
C GLY A 342 15.36 2.78 -12.88
N THR A 343 16.16 3.84 -12.83
CA THR A 343 16.45 4.69 -13.99
C THR A 343 17.68 4.16 -14.73
N SER A 344 17.62 4.08 -16.05
CA SER A 344 18.80 3.77 -16.87
C SER A 344 19.66 5.03 -16.98
N THR A 345 20.81 5.05 -16.31
CA THR A 345 21.87 6.02 -16.57
C THR A 345 23.09 5.24 -17.06
N ALA A 346 23.49 5.43 -18.32
CA ALA A 346 24.77 4.90 -18.79
C ALA A 346 25.89 5.34 -17.82
N PRO A 347 26.84 4.46 -17.46
CA PRO A 347 27.12 3.14 -18.03
C PRO A 347 26.49 1.95 -17.27
N ASN A 348 25.78 2.17 -16.16
CA ASN A 348 25.22 1.12 -15.32
C ASN A 348 23.70 1.05 -15.51
N PRO A 349 23.17 0.06 -16.26
CA PRO A 349 21.76 0.06 -16.58
C PRO A 349 21.03 -0.54 -15.39
N TYR A 350 20.22 0.30 -14.75
CA TYR A 350 19.31 -0.04 -13.66
C TYR A 350 19.98 -0.21 -12.29
N ASN A 351 19.69 0.75 -11.40
CA ASN A 351 20.29 0.83 -10.06
C ASN A 351 19.69 -0.14 -9.03
N TYR A 352 18.56 -0.78 -9.36
CA TYR A 352 17.87 -1.69 -8.45
C TYR A 352 17.74 -3.08 -9.04
N THR A 353 17.50 -4.05 -8.17
CA THR A 353 17.30 -5.46 -8.50
C THR A 353 15.93 -5.94 -8.04
N LEU A 354 15.19 -6.59 -8.93
CA LEU A 354 14.04 -7.40 -8.55
C LEU A 354 14.52 -8.82 -8.24
N THR A 355 14.33 -9.28 -7.00
CA THR A 355 14.76 -10.61 -6.56
C THR A 355 13.56 -11.53 -6.36
N THR A 356 13.61 -12.73 -6.94
CA THR A 356 12.66 -13.83 -6.64
C THR A 356 13.36 -14.88 -5.80
N THR A 357 12.76 -15.29 -4.67
CA THR A 357 13.39 -16.28 -3.78
C THR A 357 12.86 -17.70 -3.95
N ALA A 358 11.69 -17.87 -4.56
CA ALA A 358 11.27 -19.18 -5.03
C ALA A 358 12.34 -19.71 -6.02
N PRO A 359 12.72 -21.01 -5.95
CA PRO A 359 13.69 -21.59 -6.87
C PRO A 359 13.28 -21.33 -8.33
N CYS A 360 14.25 -21.06 -9.20
CA CYS A 360 13.98 -20.81 -10.63
C CYS A 360 13.24 -21.97 -11.32
N THR A 361 13.38 -23.19 -10.78
CA THR A 361 12.73 -24.43 -11.25
C THR A 361 11.28 -24.58 -10.79
N ALA A 362 10.85 -23.79 -9.81
CA ALA A 362 9.45 -23.57 -9.46
C ALA A 362 8.91 -22.37 -10.26
N PRO A 363 7.58 -22.14 -10.34
CA PRO A 363 7.02 -20.96 -11.00
C PRO A 363 7.26 -19.68 -10.18
N SER A 364 8.53 -19.29 -10.08
CA SER A 364 9.03 -18.06 -9.45
C SER A 364 8.60 -16.81 -10.22
N VAL A 365 8.46 -16.94 -11.54
CA VAL A 365 7.87 -15.93 -12.43
C VAL A 365 6.82 -16.60 -13.31
N SER A 366 5.65 -16.00 -13.39
CA SER A 366 4.55 -16.38 -14.26
C SER A 366 4.19 -15.21 -15.17
N ARG A 367 3.91 -15.50 -16.44
CA ARG A 367 3.64 -14.50 -17.48
C ARG A 367 2.29 -14.78 -18.16
N PRO A 368 1.17 -14.77 -17.42
CA PRO A 368 -0.14 -15.09 -17.98
C PRO A 368 -0.66 -13.94 -18.85
N GLY A 369 -1.39 -14.25 -19.92
CA GLY A 369 -2.03 -13.24 -20.78
C GLY A 369 -1.52 -13.25 -22.22
N ALA A 370 -2.22 -12.53 -23.09
CA ALA A 370 -1.91 -12.50 -24.53
C ALA A 370 -0.71 -11.60 -24.88
N SER A 371 -0.33 -10.68 -23.99
CA SER A 371 0.83 -9.80 -24.15
C SER A 371 1.47 -9.57 -22.78
N PRO A 372 2.07 -10.61 -22.20
CA PRO A 372 2.53 -10.56 -20.82
C PRO A 372 3.73 -9.63 -20.65
N GLY A 373 3.87 -9.13 -19.42
CA GLY A 373 4.96 -8.25 -19.00
C GLY A 373 6.33 -8.91 -18.97
N HIS A 374 7.40 -8.13 -18.77
CA HIS A 374 8.75 -8.65 -18.51
C HIS A 374 9.54 -7.64 -17.69
N ILE A 375 10.75 -8.03 -17.27
CA ILE A 375 11.64 -7.18 -16.49
C ILE A 375 12.55 -6.38 -17.43
N VAL A 376 12.53 -5.07 -17.27
CA VAL A 376 13.42 -4.13 -17.93
C VAL A 376 14.51 -3.76 -16.92
N GLY A 377 15.57 -4.55 -16.93
CA GLY A 377 16.71 -4.42 -16.01
C GLY A 377 17.05 -5.72 -15.27
N ASN A 378 17.44 -5.58 -14.00
CA ASN A 378 18.07 -6.65 -13.22
C ASN A 378 17.01 -7.58 -12.59
N LEU A 379 16.98 -8.83 -13.04
CA LEU A 379 16.22 -9.91 -12.42
C LEU A 379 17.17 -10.90 -11.74
N ARG A 380 17.10 -10.98 -10.41
CA ARG A 380 17.83 -11.97 -9.62
C ARG A 380 16.93 -13.15 -9.29
N LYS A 381 17.40 -14.37 -9.57
CA LYS A 381 16.65 -15.62 -9.29
C LYS A 381 17.47 -16.54 -8.40
N LYS A 382 16.80 -17.24 -7.48
CA LYS A 382 17.38 -18.31 -6.67
C LYS A 382 17.70 -19.52 -7.56
N ILE A 383 18.95 -19.97 -7.51
CA ILE A 383 19.42 -21.17 -8.21
C ILE A 383 19.59 -22.28 -7.16
N PRO A 384 18.75 -23.33 -7.17
CA PRO A 384 18.86 -24.44 -6.23
C PRO A 384 20.03 -25.36 -6.56
N THR A 385 20.48 -26.16 -5.58
CA THR A 385 21.38 -27.30 -5.84
C THR A 385 20.69 -28.36 -6.69
N GLY A 386 21.44 -29.03 -7.57
CA GLY A 386 20.91 -30.11 -8.38
C GLY A 386 21.69 -30.34 -9.66
N SER A 387 21.26 -31.33 -10.43
CA SER A 387 21.71 -31.59 -11.80
C SER A 387 20.73 -31.00 -12.81
N SER A 388 21.24 -30.50 -13.94
CA SER A 388 20.41 -29.95 -15.03
C SER A 388 19.40 -28.90 -14.54
N VAL A 389 19.87 -27.96 -13.72
CA VAL A 389 19.04 -26.90 -13.15
C VAL A 389 18.74 -25.88 -14.24
N ALA A 390 17.51 -25.92 -14.77
CA ALA A 390 17.03 -25.01 -15.82
C ALA A 390 16.34 -23.78 -15.22
N CYS A 391 16.76 -22.60 -15.68
CA CYS A 391 16.21 -21.32 -15.27
C CYS A 391 16.00 -20.45 -16.52
N THR A 392 14.83 -19.80 -16.62
CA THR A 392 14.62 -18.68 -17.55
C THR A 392 14.71 -17.37 -16.79
N PHE A 393 15.40 -16.39 -17.35
CA PHE A 393 15.37 -15.00 -16.88
C PHE A 393 14.43 -14.22 -17.79
N GLU A 394 13.28 -13.80 -17.25
CA GLU A 394 12.22 -13.12 -17.98
C GLU A 394 12.53 -11.63 -18.21
N VAL A 395 13.67 -11.36 -18.83
CA VAL A 395 14.22 -10.02 -19.07
C VAL A 395 14.00 -9.54 -20.51
N GLY A 396 14.10 -8.23 -20.70
CA GLY A 396 13.95 -7.57 -21.98
C GLY A 396 14.29 -6.09 -21.86
N ASP A 397 13.90 -5.32 -22.87
CA ASP A 397 14.00 -3.87 -22.88
C ASP A 397 12.62 -3.19 -22.94
N SER A 398 12.59 -1.88 -23.07
CA SER A 398 11.34 -1.10 -23.12
C SER A 398 10.40 -1.51 -24.26
N ALA A 399 10.86 -2.25 -25.26
CA ALA A 399 10.10 -2.71 -26.42
C ALA A 399 10.05 -4.24 -26.56
N LYS A 400 11.16 -4.96 -26.31
CA LYS A 400 11.37 -6.35 -26.71
C LYS A 400 11.52 -7.27 -25.50
N TYR A 401 10.95 -8.48 -25.58
CA TYR A 401 11.17 -9.57 -24.62
C TYR A 401 12.27 -10.49 -25.15
N THR A 402 13.42 -10.53 -24.48
CA THR A 402 14.63 -11.20 -24.95
C THR A 402 15.27 -11.97 -23.80
N PRO A 403 14.63 -13.07 -23.37
CA PRO A 403 15.02 -13.79 -22.18
C PRO A 403 16.37 -14.48 -22.34
N ILE A 404 16.95 -14.86 -21.21
CA ILE A 404 18.13 -15.73 -21.13
C ILE A 404 17.66 -17.06 -20.56
N ASP A 405 17.83 -18.14 -21.30
CA ASP A 405 17.57 -19.49 -20.80
C ASP A 405 18.90 -20.14 -20.41
N VAL A 406 19.03 -20.56 -19.16
CA VAL A 406 20.27 -21.14 -18.61
C VAL A 406 19.98 -22.53 -18.05
N THR A 407 20.80 -23.51 -18.41
CA THR A 407 20.76 -24.84 -17.80
C THR A 407 22.13 -25.15 -17.20
N PHE A 408 22.21 -25.11 -15.87
CA PHE A 408 23.43 -25.51 -15.16
C PHE A 408 23.54 -27.03 -15.17
N ALA A 409 24.69 -27.55 -15.61
CA ALA A 409 24.93 -28.99 -15.62
C ALA A 409 24.89 -29.57 -14.21
N SER A 410 25.55 -28.91 -13.26
CA SER A 410 25.52 -29.23 -11.84
C SER A 410 25.72 -27.98 -10.99
N VAL A 411 24.89 -27.85 -9.95
CA VAL A 411 24.98 -26.84 -8.90
C VAL A 411 25.24 -27.53 -7.56
N SER A 412 26.40 -27.27 -6.96
CA SER A 412 26.84 -27.89 -5.70
C SER A 412 26.64 -26.99 -4.48
N GLY A 413 26.45 -25.69 -4.69
CA GLY A 413 26.07 -24.73 -3.63
C GLY A 413 24.95 -23.83 -4.13
N GLU A 414 23.84 -23.78 -3.40
CA GLU A 414 22.73 -22.89 -3.74
C GLU A 414 23.13 -21.42 -3.62
N GLY A 415 22.47 -20.58 -4.40
CA GLY A 415 22.72 -19.14 -4.38
C GLY A 415 21.78 -18.40 -5.31
N SER A 416 22.24 -17.29 -5.86
CA SER A 416 21.49 -16.55 -6.88
C SER A 416 22.35 -16.04 -8.02
N VAL A 417 21.73 -15.92 -9.20
CA VAL A 417 22.30 -15.28 -10.37
C VAL A 417 21.38 -14.12 -10.75
N THR A 418 21.98 -13.00 -11.15
CA THR A 418 21.28 -11.87 -11.73
C THR A 418 21.41 -11.94 -13.24
N GLY A 419 20.29 -11.85 -13.96
CA GLY A 419 20.24 -11.74 -15.41
C GLY A 419 19.70 -10.37 -15.83
N ALA A 420 20.26 -9.83 -16.89
CA ALA A 420 19.79 -8.60 -17.54
C ALA A 420 20.10 -8.65 -19.04
N THR A 421 19.41 -7.82 -19.82
CA THR A 421 19.69 -7.61 -21.24
C THR A 421 19.56 -6.14 -21.58
N MET A 422 20.41 -5.66 -22.47
CA MET A 422 20.58 -4.25 -22.73
C MET A 422 20.57 -4.02 -24.24
N PRO A 423 19.66 -3.19 -24.76
CA PRO A 423 19.75 -2.75 -26.14
C PRO A 423 20.93 -1.79 -26.23
N TRP A 424 21.81 -2.01 -27.21
CA TRP A 424 22.89 -1.07 -27.47
C TRP A 424 23.09 -1.00 -28.97
N SER A 425 22.78 0.18 -29.50
CA SER A 425 22.81 0.51 -30.92
C SER A 425 23.70 1.75 -31.07
N PRO A 426 24.58 1.79 -32.09
CA PRO A 426 24.59 0.92 -33.27
C PRO A 426 25.46 -0.36 -33.20
N ASP A 427 26.27 -0.57 -32.16
CA ASP A 427 27.38 -1.55 -32.23
C ASP A 427 27.31 -2.71 -31.21
N GLY A 428 26.15 -3.05 -30.64
CA GLY A 428 26.09 -4.15 -29.65
C GLY A 428 26.88 -3.85 -28.36
N HIS A 429 27.66 -4.78 -27.80
CA HIS A 429 28.36 -4.53 -26.51
C HIS A 429 29.31 -3.31 -26.56
N PRO A 430 29.40 -2.45 -25.52
CA PRO A 430 30.24 -1.23 -25.55
C PRO A 430 31.75 -1.44 -25.79
N GLN A 431 32.23 -2.68 -25.64
CA GLN A 431 33.62 -3.08 -25.87
C GLN A 431 33.75 -4.10 -27.00
N ILE A 432 32.77 -4.17 -27.91
CA ILE A 432 32.74 -5.16 -28.99
C ILE A 432 33.96 -5.06 -29.92
N THR A 433 34.53 -3.87 -30.09
CA THR A 433 35.69 -3.62 -30.96
C THR A 433 36.96 -4.31 -30.48
N ASP A 434 37.04 -4.64 -29.19
CA ASP A 434 38.15 -5.36 -28.58
C ASP A 434 37.95 -6.89 -28.62
N SER A 435 36.83 -7.34 -29.20
CA SER A 435 36.55 -8.74 -29.48
C SER A 435 36.94 -9.10 -30.93
N ASP A 436 36.62 -10.32 -31.35
CA ASP A 436 36.68 -10.75 -32.74
C ASP A 436 35.31 -10.76 -33.43
N ILE A 437 34.25 -10.24 -32.80
CA ILE A 437 32.95 -10.02 -33.44
C ILE A 437 33.02 -8.78 -34.33
N ASP A 438 32.46 -8.86 -35.55
CA ASP A 438 32.33 -7.70 -36.43
C ASP A 438 31.28 -6.73 -35.85
N PRO A 439 31.66 -5.50 -35.49
CA PRO A 439 30.75 -4.52 -34.89
C PRO A 439 29.62 -4.08 -35.84
N ASN A 440 29.66 -4.40 -37.14
CA ASN A 440 28.60 -4.07 -38.08
C ASN A 440 27.73 -5.29 -38.48
N LEU A 441 28.07 -6.49 -38.02
CA LEU A 441 27.36 -7.73 -38.33
C LEU A 441 27.02 -8.49 -37.04
N ASN A 442 26.39 -7.81 -36.09
CA ASN A 442 26.09 -8.35 -34.78
C ASN A 442 24.60 -8.24 -34.41
N VAL A 443 24.29 -8.72 -33.21
CA VAL A 443 23.03 -8.46 -32.54
C VAL A 443 23.21 -7.22 -31.68
N ASN A 444 22.42 -6.16 -31.94
CA ASN A 444 22.42 -4.85 -31.26
C ASN A 444 21.96 -4.90 -29.79
N ARG A 445 22.49 -5.85 -29.03
CA ARG A 445 22.14 -6.21 -27.67
C ARG A 445 23.24 -7.07 -27.08
N PHE A 446 23.42 -6.94 -25.77
CA PHE A 446 24.19 -7.90 -24.99
C PHE A 446 23.39 -8.37 -23.78
N TRP A 447 23.83 -9.47 -23.19
CA TRP A 447 23.22 -10.07 -22.01
C TRP A 447 24.24 -10.14 -20.90
N THR A 448 23.80 -9.83 -19.68
CA THR A 448 24.63 -9.94 -18.49
C THR A 448 24.11 -11.08 -17.65
N LEU A 449 25.02 -11.97 -17.25
CA LEU A 449 24.82 -12.86 -16.12
C LEU A 449 25.82 -12.49 -15.04
N LYS A 450 25.37 -12.33 -13.80
CA LYS A 450 26.21 -12.06 -12.64
C LYS A 450 25.95 -13.10 -11.57
N ASN A 451 27.01 -13.81 -11.18
CA ASN A 451 26.96 -14.76 -10.09
C ASN A 451 27.05 -14.00 -8.76
N ASN A 452 26.04 -14.13 -7.91
CA ASN A 452 26.07 -13.50 -6.60
C ASN A 452 26.65 -14.47 -5.56
N THR A 453 26.25 -15.74 -5.59
CA THR A 453 26.61 -16.73 -4.55
C THR A 453 26.56 -18.21 -5.00
N VAL A 454 26.25 -18.53 -6.27
CA VAL A 454 26.06 -19.91 -6.74
C VAL A 454 27.40 -20.60 -6.98
N THR A 455 27.51 -21.88 -6.60
CA THR A 455 28.64 -22.74 -6.99
C THR A 455 28.17 -23.77 -8.02
N PHE A 456 28.72 -23.71 -9.23
CA PHE A 456 28.39 -24.58 -10.36
C PHE A 456 29.64 -25.01 -11.13
N THR A 457 29.53 -26.04 -11.96
CA THR A 457 30.64 -26.52 -12.83
C THR A 457 30.67 -25.78 -14.16
N ASN A 458 29.61 -25.94 -14.95
CA ASN A 458 29.38 -25.26 -16.21
C ASN A 458 27.87 -25.19 -16.49
N TYR A 459 27.51 -24.44 -17.54
CA TYR A 459 26.13 -24.34 -18.00
C TYR A 459 26.06 -24.17 -19.51
N GLU A 460 24.86 -24.40 -20.02
CA GLU A 460 24.43 -23.94 -21.33
C GLU A 460 23.60 -22.67 -21.19
N ALA A 461 23.75 -21.73 -22.11
CA ALA A 461 22.92 -20.52 -22.15
C ALA A 461 22.44 -20.24 -23.57
N THR A 462 21.14 -19.97 -23.71
CA THR A 462 20.50 -19.50 -24.93
C THR A 462 20.20 -18.02 -24.77
N PHE A 463 20.79 -17.22 -25.66
CA PHE A 463 20.57 -15.78 -25.73
C PHE A 463 19.53 -15.50 -26.81
N ASN A 464 18.32 -15.11 -26.39
CA ASN A 464 17.20 -14.87 -27.31
C ASN A 464 17.19 -13.40 -27.74
N PHE A 465 17.04 -13.15 -29.04
CA PHE A 465 17.01 -11.82 -29.63
C PHE A 465 15.91 -11.70 -30.69
N CYS A 466 15.65 -10.46 -31.07
CA CYS A 466 14.65 -10.12 -32.05
C CYS A 466 15.14 -10.28 -33.49
N SER A 467 14.33 -10.89 -34.36
CA SER A 467 14.59 -10.93 -35.81
C SER A 467 13.37 -10.45 -36.60
N SER A 468 13.60 -10.02 -37.83
CA SER A 468 12.53 -9.54 -38.74
C SER A 468 11.48 -10.61 -39.09
N THR A 469 11.79 -11.90 -38.86
CA THR A 469 10.91 -13.03 -39.19
C THR A 469 9.90 -13.35 -38.08
N VAL A 470 10.07 -12.79 -36.88
CA VAL A 470 9.16 -12.98 -35.73
C VAL A 470 8.61 -11.62 -35.31
N THR A 471 7.30 -11.46 -35.34
CA THR A 471 6.63 -10.17 -35.04
C THR A 471 6.02 -10.12 -33.64
N THR A 472 5.74 -11.27 -33.02
CA THR A 472 5.11 -11.33 -31.69
C THR A 472 6.14 -11.09 -30.59
N GLY A 473 5.94 -10.04 -29.78
CA GLY A 473 6.92 -9.64 -28.74
C GLY A 473 8.20 -9.00 -29.29
N CYS A 474 8.24 -8.75 -30.61
CA CYS A 474 9.43 -8.34 -31.33
C CYS A 474 9.09 -7.27 -32.40
N PRO A 475 8.96 -5.99 -32.00
CA PRO A 475 8.54 -4.93 -32.91
C PRO A 475 9.60 -4.51 -33.94
N SER A 476 10.88 -4.84 -33.70
CA SER A 476 11.98 -4.55 -34.63
C SER A 476 13.13 -5.54 -34.45
N THR A 477 13.89 -5.80 -35.52
CA THR A 477 15.06 -6.69 -35.47
C THR A 477 16.14 -6.12 -34.54
N ASP A 478 16.85 -7.00 -33.83
CA ASP A 478 18.12 -6.66 -33.18
C ASP A 478 19.31 -6.92 -34.12
N ILE A 479 19.12 -7.72 -35.16
CA ILE A 479 20.18 -8.16 -36.07
C ILE A 479 20.52 -7.04 -37.05
N ASP A 480 21.81 -6.76 -37.21
CA ASP A 480 22.33 -5.82 -38.18
C ASP A 480 21.99 -6.19 -39.63
N THR A 481 21.94 -5.18 -40.48
CA THR A 481 21.66 -5.38 -41.91
C THR A 481 22.83 -6.12 -42.55
N GLY A 482 22.54 -7.28 -43.16
CA GLY A 482 23.53 -8.12 -43.84
C GLY A 482 24.12 -9.24 -42.98
N ALA A 483 23.86 -9.23 -41.67
CA ALA A 483 24.33 -10.27 -40.77
C ALA A 483 23.57 -11.59 -40.95
N SER A 484 24.31 -12.70 -40.93
CA SER A 484 23.85 -14.07 -41.09
C SER A 484 23.87 -14.79 -39.75
N THR A 485 22.69 -15.10 -39.21
CA THR A 485 22.57 -15.85 -37.93
C THR A 485 23.26 -17.22 -37.96
N ALA A 486 23.46 -17.81 -39.14
CA ALA A 486 24.16 -19.09 -39.30
C ALA A 486 25.66 -18.98 -38.99
N ASP A 487 26.23 -17.78 -39.13
CA ASP A 487 27.65 -17.50 -38.94
C ASP A 487 27.94 -16.84 -37.57
N PHE A 488 26.91 -16.73 -36.71
CA PHE A 488 27.03 -16.14 -35.39
C PHE A 488 27.88 -16.96 -34.43
N VAL A 489 28.68 -16.24 -33.64
CA VAL A 489 29.44 -16.75 -32.50
C VAL A 489 29.00 -16.06 -31.21
N ILE A 490 29.34 -16.65 -30.06
CA ILE A 490 29.18 -16.02 -28.75
C ILE A 490 30.58 -15.65 -28.23
N ARG A 491 30.71 -14.45 -27.68
CA ARG A 491 31.87 -14.03 -26.88
C ARG A 491 31.43 -13.59 -25.51
N ARG A 492 32.23 -13.96 -24.49
CA ARG A 492 32.00 -13.56 -23.10
C ARG A 492 33.04 -12.53 -22.67
N TYR A 493 32.58 -11.39 -22.20
CA TYR A 493 33.38 -10.32 -21.59
C TYR A 493 33.26 -10.41 -20.07
N SER A 494 34.39 -10.52 -19.36
CA SER A 494 34.38 -10.68 -17.89
C SER A 494 35.61 -10.04 -17.22
N PRO A 495 35.45 -9.34 -16.08
CA PRO A 495 34.18 -8.96 -15.43
C PRO A 495 33.29 -8.06 -16.31
N GLU A 496 31.98 -8.00 -16.01
CA GLU A 496 30.98 -7.26 -16.81
C GLU A 496 31.27 -5.74 -16.91
N TYR A 497 30.91 -5.12 -18.03
CA TYR A 497 30.98 -3.67 -18.26
C TYR A 497 30.16 -2.90 -17.19
N PRO A 498 30.61 -1.71 -16.71
CA PRO A 498 31.75 -0.90 -17.17
C PRO A 498 33.11 -1.30 -16.61
N ASN A 499 33.24 -2.47 -15.98
CA ASN A 499 34.55 -2.91 -15.53
C ASN A 499 35.45 -3.27 -16.73
N SER A 500 36.77 -3.20 -16.53
CA SER A 500 37.77 -3.60 -17.51
C SER A 500 37.88 -5.12 -17.56
N GLY A 501 37.05 -5.73 -18.40
CA GLY A 501 36.98 -7.16 -18.66
C GLY A 501 37.84 -7.60 -19.85
N THR A 502 37.85 -8.91 -20.06
CA THR A 502 38.54 -9.55 -21.18
C THR A 502 37.57 -10.45 -21.95
N TRP A 503 37.73 -10.49 -23.26
CA TRP A 503 36.94 -11.36 -24.13
C TRP A 503 37.45 -12.80 -24.12
N SER A 504 36.52 -13.74 -24.10
CA SER A 504 36.79 -15.17 -24.17
C SER A 504 35.79 -15.87 -25.08
N ASN A 505 36.24 -16.94 -25.73
CA ASN A 505 35.41 -17.72 -26.64
C ASN A 505 34.39 -18.55 -25.85
N VAL A 506 33.17 -18.61 -26.37
CA VAL A 506 32.15 -19.55 -25.90
C VAL A 506 31.92 -20.59 -27.00
N THR A 507 32.01 -21.87 -26.63
CA THR A 507 31.69 -22.97 -27.53
C THR A 507 30.19 -22.97 -27.82
N LEU A 508 29.82 -23.00 -29.10
CA LEU A 508 28.43 -23.13 -29.51
C LEU A 508 27.94 -24.57 -29.27
N ALA A 509 26.69 -24.70 -28.83
CA ALA A 509 26.01 -26.00 -28.83
C ALA A 509 25.81 -26.49 -30.27
N THR A 510 25.74 -27.81 -30.47
CA THR A 510 25.39 -28.37 -31.78
C THR A 510 24.02 -27.87 -32.23
N GLY A 511 23.94 -27.23 -33.40
CA GLY A 511 22.70 -26.57 -33.87
C GLY A 511 22.32 -25.33 -33.04
N GLY A 512 23.28 -24.74 -32.33
CA GLY A 512 23.05 -23.65 -31.39
C GLY A 512 22.71 -22.30 -32.03
N THR A 513 22.94 -22.10 -33.32
CA THR A 513 22.53 -20.89 -34.05
C THR A 513 21.13 -21.06 -34.62
N GLN A 514 20.25 -20.11 -34.34
CA GLN A 514 18.85 -20.10 -34.76
C GLN A 514 18.45 -18.68 -35.21
N PRO A 515 17.35 -18.50 -35.96
CA PRO A 515 16.92 -17.19 -36.45
C PRO A 515 16.64 -16.14 -35.36
N THR A 516 16.37 -16.56 -34.11
CA THR A 516 16.03 -15.69 -32.98
C THR A 516 16.83 -16.00 -31.71
N SER A 517 17.83 -16.87 -31.79
CA SER A 517 18.67 -17.17 -30.63
C SER A 517 20.03 -17.74 -31.01
N THR A 518 20.97 -17.66 -30.08
CA THR A 518 22.25 -18.37 -30.18
C THR A 518 22.57 -19.02 -28.84
N LYS A 519 22.93 -20.31 -28.88
CA LYS A 519 23.14 -21.15 -27.70
C LYS A 519 24.61 -21.54 -27.53
N GLY A 520 25.17 -21.20 -26.37
CA GLY A 520 26.49 -21.64 -25.92
C GLY A 520 26.41 -22.83 -24.96
N THR A 521 27.48 -23.62 -24.91
CA THR A 521 27.62 -24.79 -24.02
C THR A 521 29.00 -24.79 -23.35
N GLY A 522 29.12 -25.52 -22.22
CA GLY A 522 30.38 -25.63 -21.47
C GLY A 522 30.86 -24.33 -20.81
N ILE A 523 29.96 -23.35 -20.59
CA ILE A 523 30.33 -22.04 -20.04
C ILE A 523 30.65 -22.19 -18.55
N ALA A 524 31.90 -21.93 -18.16
CA ALA A 524 32.40 -22.14 -16.79
C ALA A 524 32.41 -20.88 -15.90
N GLY A 525 31.81 -19.77 -16.36
CA GLY A 525 31.77 -18.53 -15.59
C GLY A 525 30.88 -17.47 -16.23
N VAL A 526 30.59 -16.42 -15.48
CA VAL A 526 29.61 -15.37 -15.80
C VAL A 526 30.27 -14.08 -16.34
N GLY A 527 29.46 -13.13 -16.81
CA GLY A 527 29.89 -11.87 -17.41
C GLY A 527 28.87 -11.34 -18.41
N ASP A 528 29.31 -10.47 -19.30
CA ASP A 528 28.54 -10.04 -20.45
C ASP A 528 28.75 -10.97 -21.65
N PHE A 529 27.71 -11.11 -22.47
CA PHE A 529 27.69 -11.97 -23.64
C PHE A 529 27.24 -11.17 -24.85
N ALA A 530 28.05 -11.19 -25.91
CA ALA A 530 27.73 -10.60 -27.20
C ALA A 530 27.61 -11.71 -28.27
N VAL A 531 26.76 -11.45 -29.27
CA VAL A 531 26.47 -12.36 -30.38
C VAL A 531 26.63 -11.62 -31.70
N GLY A 532 27.35 -12.21 -32.65
CA GLY A 532 27.53 -11.65 -33.98
C GLY A 532 28.47 -12.50 -34.83
N GLU A 533 28.75 -12.07 -36.06
CA GLU A 533 29.69 -12.75 -36.95
C GLU A 533 31.14 -12.56 -36.48
N SER A 534 31.94 -13.62 -36.59
CA SER A 534 33.37 -13.57 -36.29
C SER A 534 34.16 -12.97 -37.46
N THR A 535 34.98 -11.96 -37.20
CA THR A 535 36.01 -11.42 -38.12
C THR A 535 37.09 -12.46 -38.45
N ILE A 536 37.30 -13.43 -37.57
CA ILE A 536 38.19 -14.57 -37.81
C ILE A 536 37.43 -15.60 -38.64
N ARG A 537 37.80 -15.73 -39.92
CA ARG A 537 37.28 -16.78 -40.80
C ARG A 537 37.84 -18.14 -40.35
N ALA A 538 36.97 -19.06 -39.94
CA ALA A 538 37.39 -20.45 -39.77
C ALA A 538 37.82 -21.01 -41.13
N PHE A 539 39.07 -21.47 -41.24
CA PHE A 539 39.66 -22.09 -42.44
C PHE A 539 38.95 -23.38 -42.93
N THR A 540 37.79 -23.73 -42.37
CA THR A 540 37.07 -24.97 -42.64
C THR A 540 36.44 -25.03 -44.03
N ARG A 541 36.25 -23.90 -44.73
CA ARG A 541 35.64 -23.86 -46.07
C ARG A 541 36.63 -23.94 -47.25
N GLU A 542 37.95 -23.97 -47.03
CA GLU A 542 38.93 -24.11 -48.13
C GLU A 542 39.32 -25.55 -48.49
N ARG A 543 38.63 -26.58 -47.95
CA ARG A 543 38.92 -27.99 -48.34
C ARG A 543 38.41 -28.40 -49.72
N GLU A 544 37.60 -27.58 -50.41
CA GLU A 544 37.06 -27.94 -51.73
C GLU A 544 37.93 -27.52 -52.93
N TRP A 545 39.00 -26.75 -52.73
CA TRP A 545 39.81 -26.22 -53.87
C TRP A 545 41.19 -26.85 -54.03
N VAL A 546 41.59 -27.80 -53.18
CA VAL A 546 42.95 -28.39 -53.20
C VAL A 546 43.05 -29.71 -53.99
N TYR A 547 41.94 -30.33 -54.42
CA TYR A 547 41.98 -31.64 -55.10
C TYR A 547 42.02 -31.63 -56.64
N GLN A 548 42.11 -30.49 -57.32
CA GLN A 548 42.12 -30.44 -58.80
C GLN A 548 43.46 -30.10 -59.46
N ARG A 549 44.59 -30.08 -58.73
CA ARG A 549 45.88 -29.66 -59.32
C ARG A 549 47.05 -30.63 -59.21
N GLU A 550 46.81 -31.92 -59.02
CA GLU A 550 47.84 -32.95 -59.20
C GLU A 550 47.26 -34.13 -59.96
N LEU A 551 47.21 -34.02 -61.30
CA LEU A 551 47.15 -35.17 -62.22
C LEU A 551 47.35 -34.66 -63.68
N TYR A 552 48.47 -34.01 -63.95
CA TYR A 552 49.05 -33.93 -65.31
C TYR A 552 50.56 -33.67 -65.20
N TYR A 553 51.33 -34.74 -65.18
CA TYR A 553 52.63 -34.85 -65.86
C TYR A 553 52.83 -36.27 -66.34
#